data_AF-A0A1E7LUK9-F1
#
_entry.id   AF-A0A1E7LUK9-F1
#
_cell.length_a   1.000
_cell.length_b   1.000
_cell.length_c   1.000
_cell.angle_alpha   90.00
_cell.angle_beta   90.00
_cell.angle_gamma   90.00
#
_symmetry.space_group_name_H-M   'P 1'
#
loop_
_entity.id
_entity.type
_entity.pdbx_description
1 polymer ?
#
loop_
_entity_poly.entity_id
_entity_poly.type
_entity_poly.pdbx_seq_one_letter_code
_entity_poly.pdbx_strand_id
1 'polypeptide(L)'
;MPDSPNAGAPARNASRGRYRFREYHVTTLPDPMALPAFEAVCVTGEERNCGAMSGTLHTPDEVTQWIAGHCAQSGHELYEQTARALVRAEPGAWQ
;
A
#
# COMPACT_ATOMS: atom_id res chain seq x y z
N MET A 1 -53.49 43.81 25.39
CA MET A 1 -52.34 42.91 25.19
C MET A 1 -51.19 43.76 24.67
N PRO A 2 -50.07 43.91 25.39
CA PRO A 2 -48.89 44.58 24.85
C PRO A 2 -48.02 43.55 24.09
N ASP A 3 -47.61 43.95 22.89
CA ASP A 3 -46.61 43.26 22.07
C ASP A 3 -45.22 43.51 22.71
N SER A 4 -44.48 42.44 23.01
CA SER A 4 -43.08 42.54 23.45
C SER A 4 -42.18 41.83 22.44
N PRO A 5 -41.13 42.50 21.94
CA PRO A 5 -40.25 41.91 20.95
C PRO A 5 -39.37 40.86 21.63
N ASN A 6 -39.42 39.62 21.14
CA ASN A 6 -38.53 38.56 21.59
C ASN A 6 -37.11 38.85 21.09
N ALA A 7 -36.35 39.57 21.91
CA ALA A 7 -34.90 39.68 21.85
C ALA A 7 -34.30 38.32 22.24
N GLY A 8 -34.29 37.38 21.29
CA GLY A 8 -33.90 36.01 21.54
C GLY A 8 -33.38 35.30 20.31
N ALA A 9 -32.70 36.00 19.39
CA ALA A 9 -31.88 35.31 18.40
C ALA A 9 -30.58 34.88 19.10
N PRO A 10 -30.28 33.57 19.24
CA PRO A 10 -28.98 33.16 19.74
C PRO A 10 -27.95 33.68 18.76
N ALA A 11 -27.03 34.52 19.25
CA ALA A 11 -25.83 34.85 18.52
C ALA A 11 -25.15 33.53 18.17
N ARG A 12 -25.24 33.13 16.90
CA ARG A 12 -24.47 32.02 16.35
C ARG A 12 -23.03 32.43 16.56
N ASN A 13 -22.45 31.97 17.65
CA ASN A 13 -21.04 32.13 17.91
C ASN A 13 -20.36 31.29 16.84
N ALA A 14 -20.13 31.90 15.69
CA ALA A 14 -19.35 31.35 14.61
C ALA A 14 -17.90 31.40 15.10
N SER A 15 -17.60 30.56 16.10
CA SER A 15 -16.27 30.03 16.28
C SER A 15 -15.97 29.32 14.97
N ARG A 16 -15.45 30.08 14.00
CA ARG A 16 -14.82 29.56 12.80
C ARG A 16 -13.69 28.69 13.33
N GLY A 17 -13.98 27.40 13.49
CA GLY A 17 -13.01 26.41 13.91
C GLY A 17 -11.83 26.55 12.97
N ARG A 18 -10.66 26.89 13.52
CA ARG A 18 -9.44 26.95 12.73
C ARG A 18 -8.99 25.51 12.54
N TYR A 19 -9.35 24.90 11.41
CA TYR A 19 -8.78 23.63 11.00
C TYR A 19 -7.29 23.84 10.77
N ARG A 20 -6.48 23.00 11.41
CA ARG A 20 -5.03 22.93 11.19
C ARG A 20 -4.72 21.52 10.69
N PHE A 21 -4.03 21.43 9.56
CA PHE A 21 -3.42 20.19 9.15
C PHE A 21 -2.30 19.88 10.14
N ARG A 22 -2.36 18.69 10.73
CA ARG A 22 -1.35 18.16 11.64
C ARG A 22 -0.69 17.00 10.93
N GLU A 23 0.62 16.95 11.04
CA GLU A 23 1.40 15.87 10.48
C GLU A 23 1.12 14.60 11.30
N TYR A 24 0.78 13.52 10.61
CA TYR A 24 0.50 12.23 11.21
C TYR A 24 1.31 11.18 10.48
N HIS A 25 2.19 10.51 11.23
CA HIS A 25 3.06 9.47 10.71
C HIS A 25 2.56 8.10 11.14
N VAL A 26 2.66 7.13 10.24
CA VAL A 26 2.43 5.70 10.52
C VAL A 26 3.66 4.96 10.03
N THR A 27 4.27 4.18 10.91
CA THR A 27 5.34 3.25 10.53
C THR A 27 4.72 1.89 10.25
N THR A 28 5.23 1.17 9.26
CA THR A 28 4.81 -0.21 8.98
C THR A 28 5.98 -1.16 9.20
N LEU A 29 5.79 -2.17 10.05
CA LEU A 29 6.77 -3.23 10.29
C LEU A 29 6.26 -4.55 9.71
N PRO A 30 7.10 -5.37 9.06
CA PRO A 30 6.71 -6.72 8.64
C PRO A 30 6.22 -7.56 9.82
N ASP A 31 5.15 -8.32 9.62
CA ASP A 31 4.66 -9.25 10.62
C ASP A 31 5.60 -10.47 10.70
N PRO A 32 6.23 -10.75 11.86
CA PRO A 32 7.19 -11.85 11.99
C PRO A 32 6.56 -13.25 11.93
N MET A 33 5.23 -13.34 12.06
CA MET A 33 4.48 -14.60 11.97
C MET A 33 3.92 -14.84 10.57
N ALA A 34 4.02 -13.86 9.67
CA ALA A 34 3.55 -13.97 8.30
C ALA A 34 4.68 -14.39 7.36
N LEU A 35 4.43 -15.40 6.55
CA LEU A 35 5.33 -15.79 5.48
C LEU A 35 5.16 -14.82 4.30
N PRO A 36 6.22 -14.12 3.84
CA PRO A 36 6.16 -13.31 2.64
C PRO A 36 5.81 -14.17 1.42
N ALA A 37 5.19 -13.54 0.42
CA ALA A 37 4.87 -14.17 -0.85
C ALA A 37 5.49 -13.37 -1.98
N PHE A 38 6.24 -14.06 -2.83
CA PHE A 38 6.85 -13.51 -4.02
C PHE A 38 6.36 -14.26 -5.25
N GLU A 39 6.15 -13.54 -6.32
CA GLU A 39 5.79 -14.09 -7.63
C GLU A 39 6.60 -13.36 -8.69
N ALA A 40 7.03 -14.09 -9.71
CA ALA A 40 7.61 -13.53 -10.90
C ALA A 40 6.88 -14.03 -12.15
N VAL A 41 6.77 -13.13 -13.14
CA VAL A 41 6.21 -13.42 -14.45
C VAL A 41 7.21 -12.97 -15.50
N CYS A 42 7.55 -13.85 -16.44
CA CYS A 42 8.35 -13.48 -17.59
C CYS A 42 7.50 -12.61 -18.53
N VAL A 43 7.89 -11.34 -18.65
CA VAL A 43 7.21 -10.35 -19.52
C VAL A 43 8.01 -10.06 -20.79
N THR A 44 9.03 -10.87 -21.07
CA THR A 44 9.77 -10.79 -22.33
C THR A 44 8.89 -11.29 -23.49
N GLY A 45 8.89 -10.56 -24.60
CA GLY A 45 8.20 -10.90 -25.83
C GLY A 45 7.84 -9.65 -26.64
N GLU A 46 7.83 -9.77 -27.96
CA GLU A 46 7.60 -8.63 -28.86
C GLU A 46 6.10 -8.32 -29.03
N GLU A 47 5.30 -9.33 -29.43
CA GLU A 47 3.85 -9.19 -29.65
C GLU A 47 3.03 -9.64 -28.44
N ARG A 48 3.52 -10.66 -27.73
CA ARG A 48 2.91 -11.17 -26.51
C ARG A 48 4.00 -11.58 -25.54
N ASN A 49 3.77 -11.30 -24.27
CA ASN A 49 4.64 -11.74 -23.20
C ASN A 49 4.71 -13.27 -23.18
N CYS A 50 5.89 -13.81 -22.89
CA CYS A 50 6.10 -15.24 -22.63
C CYS A 50 5.11 -15.76 -21.58
N GLY A 51 4.88 -15.00 -20.51
CA GLY A 51 3.86 -15.27 -19.52
C GLY A 51 4.17 -16.45 -18.60
N ALA A 52 5.36 -17.03 -18.68
CA ALA A 52 5.80 -18.05 -17.71
C ALA A 52 5.78 -17.46 -16.30
N MET A 53 5.24 -18.20 -15.32
CA MET A 53 5.07 -17.75 -13.95
C MET A 53 5.82 -18.65 -12.98
N SER A 54 6.38 -18.07 -11.91
CA SER A 54 7.03 -18.82 -10.83
C SER A 54 6.04 -19.55 -9.93
N GLY A 55 4.78 -19.11 -9.90
CA GLY A 55 3.88 -19.39 -8.79
C GLY A 55 4.32 -18.66 -7.52
N THR A 56 3.63 -18.93 -6.41
CA THR A 56 3.95 -18.33 -5.11
C THR A 56 5.21 -18.96 -4.51
N LEU A 57 6.21 -18.13 -4.25
CA LEU A 57 7.46 -18.45 -3.57
C LEU A 57 7.58 -17.63 -2.28
N HIS A 58 8.50 -18.00 -1.39
CA HIS A 58 8.54 -17.44 -0.03
C HIS A 58 9.85 -16.78 0.34
N THR A 59 10.82 -16.80 -0.59
CA THR A 59 12.10 -16.10 -0.45
C THR A 59 12.51 -15.41 -1.76
N PRO A 60 13.26 -14.30 -1.69
CA PRO A 60 13.85 -13.68 -2.87
C PRO A 60 14.78 -14.61 -3.66
N ASP A 61 15.46 -15.52 -2.96
CA ASP A 61 16.41 -16.47 -3.55
C ASP A 61 15.68 -17.51 -4.42
N GLU A 62 14.54 -18.03 -3.96
CA GLU A 62 13.70 -18.94 -4.77
C GLU A 62 13.24 -18.26 -6.07
N VAL A 63 12.85 -16.99 -6.01
CA VAL A 63 12.45 -16.22 -7.21
C VAL A 63 13.64 -16.06 -8.15
N THR A 64 14.81 -15.71 -7.60
CA THR A 64 16.04 -15.55 -8.38
C THR A 64 16.44 -16.87 -9.05
N GLN A 65 16.33 -18.00 -8.35
CA GLN A 65 16.59 -19.32 -8.91
C GLN A 65 15.62 -19.66 -10.04
N TRP A 66 14.34 -19.36 -9.87
CA TRP A 66 13.34 -19.57 -10.93
C TRP A 66 13.64 -18.70 -12.16
N ILE A 67 13.93 -17.41 -11.97
CA ILE A 67 14.31 -16.49 -13.06
C ILE A 67 15.56 -17.00 -13.78
N ALA A 68 16.60 -17.38 -13.05
CA ALA A 68 17.83 -17.91 -13.62
C ALA A 68 17.56 -19.18 -14.45
N GLY A 69 16.71 -20.08 -13.94
CA GLY A 69 16.30 -21.28 -14.66
C GLY A 69 15.53 -20.96 -15.94
N HIS A 70 14.57 -20.02 -15.90
CA HIS A 70 13.82 -19.62 -17.08
C HIS A 70 14.69 -18.90 -18.10
N CYS A 71 15.53 -17.97 -17.65
CA CYS A 71 16.48 -17.22 -18.47
C CYS A 71 17.42 -18.16 -19.22
N ALA A 72 18.05 -19.12 -18.52
CA ALA A 72 18.96 -20.07 -19.14
C ALA A 72 18.29 -20.94 -20.21
N GLN A 73 16.99 -21.23 -20.08
CA GLN A 73 16.25 -22.06 -21.02
C GLN A 73 15.70 -21.29 -22.23
N SER A 74 15.38 -20.01 -22.05
CA SER A 74 14.64 -19.22 -23.05
C SER A 74 15.45 -18.06 -23.66
N GLY A 75 16.51 -17.61 -22.98
CA GLY A 75 17.20 -16.36 -23.29
C GLY A 75 16.38 -15.11 -22.96
N HIS A 76 15.28 -15.23 -22.22
CA HIS A 76 14.46 -14.10 -21.81
C HIS A 76 15.07 -13.32 -20.64
N GLU A 77 15.04 -11.99 -20.74
CA GLU A 77 15.80 -11.10 -19.83
C GLU A 77 14.91 -10.18 -18.98
N LEU A 78 13.62 -10.05 -19.30
CA LEU A 78 12.68 -9.15 -18.62
C LEU A 78 11.60 -9.90 -17.85
N TYR A 79 11.48 -9.57 -16.56
CA TYR A 79 10.59 -10.20 -15.59
C TYR A 79 9.89 -9.14 -14.74
N GLU A 80 8.58 -9.29 -14.54
CA GLU A 80 7.85 -8.58 -13.50
C GLU A 80 7.93 -9.38 -12.21
N GLN A 81 8.15 -8.71 -11.07
CA GLN A 81 8.17 -9.32 -9.76
C GLN A 81 7.16 -8.62 -8.84
N THR A 82 6.31 -9.41 -8.19
CA THR A 82 5.40 -8.95 -7.14
C THR A 82 5.85 -9.49 -5.79
N ALA A 83 6.01 -8.60 -4.80
CA ALA A 83 6.25 -8.96 -3.41
C ALA A 83 5.04 -8.58 -2.55
N ARG A 84 4.57 -9.52 -1.73
CA ARG A 84 3.44 -9.34 -0.81
C ARG A 84 3.91 -9.71 0.59
N ALA A 85 3.62 -8.84 1.55
CA ALA A 85 3.90 -9.06 2.96
C ALA A 85 2.72 -8.55 3.80
N LEU A 86 2.47 -9.22 4.93
CA LEU A 86 1.62 -8.66 5.97
C LEU A 86 2.47 -7.71 6.82
N VAL A 87 1.95 -6.52 7.07
CA VAL A 87 2.61 -5.49 7.87
C VAL A 87 1.70 -5.06 9.02
N ARG A 88 2.33 -4.75 10.15
CA ARG A 88 1.69 -4.14 11.31
C ARG A 88 1.93 -2.64 11.26
N ALA A 89 0.86 -1.88 11.41
CA ALA A 89 0.92 -0.43 11.50
C ALA A 89 1.19 0.00 12.95
N GLU A 90 2.20 0.83 13.13
CA GLU A 90 2.51 1.51 14.38
C GLU A 90 2.16 2.99 14.20
N PRO A 91 1.03 3.44 14.76
CA PRO A 91 0.64 4.84 14.65
C PRO A 91 1.60 5.72 15.46
N GLY A 92 2.13 6.75 14.83
CA GLY A 92 2.90 7.78 15.50
C GLY A 92 2.03 8.63 16.43
N ALA A 93 2.67 9.40 17.30
CA ALA A 93 1.95 10.35 18.14
C ALA A 93 1.24 11.41 17.27
N TRP A 94 -0.01 11.71 17.61
CA TRP A 94 -0.71 12.88 17.07
C TRP A 94 -0.03 14.16 17.57
N GLN A 95 0.61 14.91 16.67
CA GLN A 95 1.31 16.17 16.99
C GLN A 95 0.43 17.40 16.79
#